data_AF-A0A9E0QVS3-F1
#
_entry.id   AF-A0A9E0QVS3-F1
#
_cell.length_a   1.000
_cell.length_b   1.000
_cell.length_c   1.000
_cell.angle_alpha   90.00
_cell.angle_beta   90.00
_cell.angle_gamma   90.00
#
_symmetry.space_group_name_H-M   'P 1'
#
loop_
_entity.id
_entity.type
_entity.pdbx_description
1 polymer ?
#
loop_
_entity_poly.entity_id
_entity_poly.type
_entity_poly.pdbx_seq_one_letter_code
_entity_poly.pdbx_strand_id
1 'polypeptide(L)'
;MAYRIVILGASYGSLLGTKLLMAGQDVTLVCRQSTADLINAEGTDVRIKLRDEAEHRSFRSHDLPGTLNALAPEDVNPADYDMVALAMSEPQYCADNIVDLLGRIAAAGTPCLSIMNMPPLPYLRRVPGLDTSKLEAAYTCPRAWAAFKPGTVTLCSPDPQAYRVAEDGANTLHVGLPTNFKAAIFEDEAHNRVLRDLEAAIDAVTVEGKDVPVKLRVFDSIYVPFAKWSMLLTGNYRCVLPEGARPIKEAVHGDVALSEKIYSTVDEVVRRLGAEADDAVPFAKYASAANGLLKPSSAARAIEGGADRIERVDMLVKLIADQQGIESTEFSGIVDTVNARLKANRRDAA
;
A
#
# COMPACT_ATOMS: atom_id res chain seq x y z
N MET A 1 26.58 0.69 8.42
CA MET A 1 26.60 0.46 6.96
C MET A 1 25.22 0.82 6.44
N ALA A 2 25.12 1.43 5.25
CA ALA A 2 23.83 1.68 4.62
C ALA A 2 23.26 0.36 4.09
N TYR A 3 21.96 0.15 4.28
CA TYR A 3 21.21 -0.90 3.62
C TYR A 3 20.88 -0.48 2.18
N ARG A 4 20.85 -1.45 1.28
CA ARG A 4 20.44 -1.29 -0.12
C ARG A 4 19.01 -1.79 -0.28
N ILE A 5 18.10 -0.89 -0.64
CA ILE A 5 16.66 -1.16 -0.75
C ILE A 5 16.20 -0.96 -2.19
N VAL A 6 15.59 -1.98 -2.79
CA VAL A 6 14.94 -1.83 -4.11
C VAL A 6 13.43 -1.70 -3.94
N ILE A 7 12.83 -0.69 -4.57
CA ILE A 7 11.40 -0.37 -4.43
C ILE A 7 10.72 -0.54 -5.78
N LEU A 8 9.80 -1.50 -5.87
CA LEU A 8 8.99 -1.72 -7.06
C LEU A 8 7.90 -0.64 -7.12
N GLY A 9 8.09 0.34 -8.01
CA GLY A 9 7.17 1.46 -8.23
C GLY A 9 7.74 2.82 -7.81
N ALA A 10 8.15 3.63 -8.78
CA ALA A 10 8.71 4.98 -8.58
C ALA A 10 7.68 6.11 -8.38
N SER A 11 6.43 5.79 -8.04
CA SER A 11 5.41 6.80 -7.70
C SER A 11 5.25 6.87 -6.18
N TYR A 12 4.33 6.09 -5.62
CA TYR A 12 4.12 6.05 -4.17
C TYR A 12 5.37 5.56 -3.42
N GLY A 13 6.15 4.66 -4.04
CA GLY A 13 7.42 4.18 -3.50
C GLY A 13 8.46 5.28 -3.27
N SER A 14 8.40 6.40 -4.00
CA SER A 14 9.30 7.55 -3.77
C SER A 14 9.11 8.17 -2.39
N LEU A 15 7.92 8.05 -1.76
CA LEU A 15 7.74 8.51 -0.39
C LEU A 15 8.59 7.72 0.60
N LEU A 16 8.50 6.39 0.56
CA LEU A 16 9.36 5.53 1.38
C LEU A 16 10.84 5.73 1.00
N GLY A 17 11.14 5.80 -0.30
CA GLY A 17 12.47 6.08 -0.83
C GLY A 17 13.08 7.34 -0.24
N THR A 18 12.38 8.48 -0.27
CA THR A 18 12.85 9.73 0.34
C THR A 18 13.13 9.60 1.83
N LYS A 19 12.29 8.88 2.59
CA LYS A 19 12.55 8.66 4.02
C LYS A 19 13.80 7.81 4.27
N LEU A 20 14.03 6.80 3.45
CA LEU A 20 15.24 5.97 3.49
C LEU A 20 16.49 6.77 3.09
N LEU A 21 16.41 7.57 2.04
CA LEU A 21 17.49 8.46 1.60
C LEU A 21 17.84 9.49 2.68
N MET A 22 16.86 10.10 3.34
CA MET A 22 17.08 10.99 4.50
C MET A 22 17.83 10.28 5.64
N ALA A 23 17.55 8.98 5.83
CA ALA A 23 18.16 8.14 6.84
C ALA A 23 19.52 7.56 6.39
N GLY A 24 20.07 8.02 5.26
CA GLY A 24 21.39 7.62 4.76
C GLY A 24 21.45 6.23 4.14
N GLN A 25 20.31 5.70 3.66
CA GLN A 25 20.21 4.39 3.01
C GLN A 25 20.29 4.51 1.49
N ASP A 26 20.71 3.45 0.80
CA ASP A 26 20.76 3.40 -0.65
C ASP A 26 19.45 2.85 -1.21
N VAL A 27 18.88 3.55 -2.20
CA VAL A 27 17.57 3.24 -2.78
C VAL A 27 17.67 3.07 -4.28
N THR A 28 17.12 1.97 -4.79
CA THR A 28 16.83 1.78 -6.21
C THR A 28 15.32 1.82 -6.46
N LEU A 29 14.85 2.72 -7.32
CA LEU A 29 13.44 2.73 -7.75
C LEU A 29 13.26 1.93 -9.05
N VAL A 30 12.37 0.94 -9.04
CA VAL A 30 12.03 0.18 -10.25
C VAL A 30 10.87 0.86 -10.96
N CYS A 31 11.06 1.18 -12.23
CA CYS A 31 10.08 1.84 -13.07
C CYS A 31 10.32 1.55 -14.56
N ARG A 32 9.57 2.20 -15.45
CA ARG A 32 9.83 2.11 -16.89
C ARG A 32 11.11 2.86 -17.23
N GLN A 33 11.83 2.42 -18.27
CA GLN A 33 13.11 3.00 -18.68
C GLN A 33 13.09 4.53 -18.75
N SER A 34 12.09 5.14 -19.40
CA SER A 34 12.00 6.60 -19.50
C SER A 34 11.86 7.32 -18.15
N THR A 35 11.23 6.68 -17.17
CA THR A 35 11.16 7.21 -15.79
C THR A 35 12.47 6.98 -15.06
N ALA A 36 13.17 5.88 -15.32
CA ALA A 36 14.49 5.61 -14.76
C ALA A 36 15.51 6.64 -15.25
N ASP A 37 15.54 6.93 -16.56
CA ASP A 37 16.41 7.94 -17.15
C ASP A 37 16.17 9.32 -16.53
N LEU A 38 14.90 9.72 -16.38
CA LEU A 38 14.52 10.97 -15.71
C LEU A 38 15.01 11.02 -14.26
N ILE A 39 14.75 9.98 -13.48
CA ILE A 39 15.13 9.93 -12.06
C ILE A 39 16.65 9.91 -11.91
N ASN A 40 17.38 9.20 -12.76
CA ASN A 40 18.84 9.15 -12.71
C ASN A 40 19.47 10.49 -13.13
N ALA A 41 18.82 11.26 -14.01
CA ALA A 41 19.30 12.58 -14.43
C ALA A 41 18.96 13.69 -13.43
N GLU A 42 17.73 13.69 -12.89
CA GLU A 42 17.18 14.83 -12.14
C GLU A 42 16.90 14.52 -10.67
N GLY A 43 16.91 13.26 -10.26
CA GLY A 43 16.48 12.83 -8.95
C GLY A 43 14.95 12.82 -8.79
N THR A 44 14.47 12.64 -7.56
CA THR A 44 13.06 12.77 -7.17
C THR A 44 12.82 14.01 -6.32
N ASP A 45 11.66 14.64 -6.44
CA ASP A 45 11.18 15.74 -5.57
C ASP A 45 9.96 15.29 -4.77
N VAL A 46 10.13 14.99 -3.48
CA VAL A 46 9.02 14.65 -2.60
C VAL A 46 8.69 15.82 -1.69
N ARG A 47 7.47 16.34 -1.81
CA ARG A 47 7.00 17.53 -1.13
C ARG A 47 6.22 17.15 0.13
N ILE A 48 6.79 17.45 1.30
CA ILE A 48 6.24 17.09 2.61
C ILE A 48 6.07 18.35 3.45
N LYS A 49 4.89 18.50 4.06
CA LYS A 49 4.60 19.58 5.01
C LYS A 49 5.08 19.20 6.41
N LEU A 50 5.98 19.99 6.99
CA LEU A 50 6.39 19.81 8.38
C LEU A 50 5.31 20.34 9.34
N ARG A 51 5.30 19.85 10.58
CA ARG A 51 4.22 20.07 11.57
C ARG A 51 3.84 21.53 11.78
N ASP A 52 4.83 22.44 11.75
CA ASP A 52 4.66 23.85 12.10
C ASP A 52 4.86 24.79 10.90
N GLU A 53 4.62 24.30 9.69
CA GLU A 53 4.83 25.07 8.47
C GLU A 53 3.53 25.28 7.72
N ALA A 54 3.43 26.39 6.99
CA ALA A 54 2.27 26.68 6.15
C ALA A 54 2.33 25.92 4.83
N GLU A 55 3.52 25.86 4.23
CA GLU A 55 3.78 25.32 2.90
C GLU A 55 4.49 23.96 2.97
N HIS A 56 4.40 23.21 1.88
CA HIS A 56 5.21 21.99 1.71
C HIS A 56 6.66 22.33 1.43
N ARG A 57 7.60 21.60 2.04
CA ARG A 57 9.01 21.64 1.67
C ARG A 57 9.31 20.60 0.60
N SER A 58 10.15 20.98 -0.36
CA SER A 58 10.72 20.07 -1.36
C SER A 58 11.90 19.31 -0.77
N PHE A 59 11.86 17.97 -0.84
CA PHE A 59 12.98 17.10 -0.49
C PHE A 59 13.47 16.40 -1.74
N ARG A 60 14.56 16.93 -2.30
CA ARG A 60 15.17 16.43 -3.53
C ARG A 60 16.18 15.36 -3.21
N SER A 61 16.14 14.23 -3.92
CA SER A 61 17.01 13.08 -3.61
C SER A 61 18.51 13.39 -3.66
N HIS A 62 18.94 14.31 -4.54
CA HIS A 62 20.36 14.70 -4.66
C HIS A 62 20.88 15.49 -3.45
N ASP A 63 19.99 16.05 -2.64
CA ASP A 63 20.34 16.81 -1.44
C ASP A 63 20.33 15.93 -0.17
N LEU A 64 20.00 14.64 -0.31
CA LEU A 64 19.86 13.69 0.81
C LEU A 64 21.14 12.85 0.99
N PRO A 65 21.41 12.34 2.21
CA PRO A 65 22.65 11.64 2.51
C PRO A 65 22.76 10.24 1.88
N GLY A 66 21.64 9.59 1.54
CA GLY A 66 21.62 8.30 0.86
C GLY A 66 21.74 8.41 -0.66
N THR A 67 22.06 7.31 -1.33
CA THR A 67 22.20 7.27 -2.80
C THR A 67 20.91 6.83 -3.47
N LEU A 68 20.50 7.52 -4.54
CA LEU A 68 19.37 7.13 -5.38
C LEU A 68 19.84 6.70 -6.78
N ASN A 69 19.30 5.59 -7.27
CA ASN A 69 19.22 5.30 -8.71
C ASN A 69 17.84 4.72 -9.07
N ALA A 70 17.60 4.52 -10.36
CA ALA A 70 16.42 3.87 -10.88
C ALA A 70 16.77 2.90 -12.01
N LEU A 71 16.06 1.77 -12.06
CA LEU A 71 16.29 0.68 -13.01
C LEU A 71 14.98 0.19 -13.64
N ALA A 72 15.08 -0.36 -14.85
CA ALA A 72 14.02 -1.19 -15.40
C ALA A 72 13.98 -2.57 -14.69
N PRO A 73 12.84 -3.27 -14.67
CA PRO A 73 12.72 -4.56 -13.96
C PRO A 73 13.74 -5.62 -14.36
N GLU A 74 14.10 -5.67 -15.64
CA GLU A 74 15.09 -6.57 -16.21
C GLU A 74 16.50 -6.38 -15.65
N ASP A 75 16.87 -5.16 -15.26
CA ASP A 75 18.23 -4.80 -14.81
C ASP A 75 18.45 -4.99 -13.30
N VAL A 76 17.38 -5.30 -12.55
CA VAL A 76 17.45 -5.49 -11.11
C VAL A 76 18.00 -6.88 -10.79
N ASN A 77 19.07 -6.97 -10.01
CA ASN A 77 19.50 -8.23 -9.40
C ASN A 77 19.08 -8.28 -7.92
N PRO A 78 18.07 -9.08 -7.52
CA PRO A 78 17.54 -9.07 -6.16
C PRO A 78 18.54 -9.44 -5.06
N ALA A 79 19.60 -10.18 -5.38
CA ALA A 79 20.64 -10.57 -4.43
C ALA A 79 21.56 -9.39 -4.02
N ASP A 80 21.51 -8.28 -4.75
CA ASP A 80 22.25 -7.06 -4.43
C ASP A 80 21.53 -6.17 -3.40
N TYR A 81 20.38 -6.60 -2.87
CA TYR A 81 19.58 -5.78 -1.96
C TYR A 81 19.32 -6.48 -0.64
N ASP A 82 19.30 -5.70 0.44
CA ASP A 82 19.00 -6.18 1.78
C ASP A 82 17.50 -6.32 2.01
N MET A 83 16.68 -5.55 1.27
CA MET A 83 15.21 -5.65 1.29
C MET A 83 14.60 -5.12 -0.01
N VAL A 84 13.44 -5.67 -0.37
CA VAL A 84 12.56 -5.17 -1.43
C VAL A 84 11.35 -4.46 -0.80
N ALA A 85 10.91 -3.34 -1.36
CA ALA A 85 9.60 -2.77 -1.06
C ALA A 85 8.65 -2.88 -2.26
N LEU A 86 7.43 -3.37 -2.03
CA LEU A 86 6.38 -3.52 -3.05
C LEU A 86 5.45 -2.29 -2.97
N ALA A 87 5.49 -1.41 -3.98
CA ALA A 87 4.84 -0.10 -3.96
C ALA A 87 4.02 0.23 -5.23
N MET A 88 3.69 -0.77 -6.04
CA MET A 88 2.74 -0.67 -7.14
C MET A 88 1.35 -1.17 -6.73
N SER A 89 0.30 -0.83 -7.48
CA SER A 89 -1.02 -1.46 -7.25
C SER A 89 -1.01 -2.92 -7.71
N GLU A 90 -1.76 -3.79 -7.03
CA GLU A 90 -1.76 -5.24 -7.32
C GLU A 90 -1.87 -5.61 -8.81
N PRO A 91 -2.76 -4.98 -9.64
CA PRO A 91 -2.86 -5.33 -11.05
C PRO A 91 -1.58 -5.11 -11.85
N GLN A 92 -0.67 -4.22 -11.43
CA GLN A 92 0.59 -3.96 -12.13
C GLN A 92 1.58 -5.13 -12.01
N TYR A 93 1.47 -5.95 -10.97
CA TYR A 93 2.29 -7.15 -10.81
C TYR A 93 1.93 -8.28 -11.79
N CYS A 94 0.93 -8.05 -12.66
CA CYS A 94 0.59 -8.98 -13.75
C CYS A 94 1.46 -8.81 -14.99
N ALA A 95 2.22 -7.72 -15.10
CA ALA A 95 3.09 -7.48 -16.25
C ALA A 95 4.22 -8.52 -16.29
N ASP A 96 4.52 -9.08 -17.46
CA ASP A 96 5.43 -10.24 -17.56
C ASP A 96 6.84 -9.95 -17.02
N ASN A 97 7.39 -8.75 -17.27
CA ASN A 97 8.68 -8.34 -16.72
C ASN A 97 8.68 -8.18 -15.19
N ILE A 98 7.53 -7.82 -14.61
CA ILE A 98 7.37 -7.76 -13.15
C ILE A 98 7.17 -9.16 -12.58
N VAL A 99 6.42 -10.04 -13.24
CA VAL A 99 6.26 -11.45 -12.82
C VAL A 99 7.61 -12.16 -12.82
N ASP A 100 8.44 -11.93 -13.83
CA ASP A 100 9.81 -12.43 -13.88
C ASP A 100 10.65 -11.91 -12.70
N LEU A 101 10.64 -10.59 -12.46
CA LEU A 101 11.37 -9.99 -11.34
C LEU A 101 10.90 -10.55 -9.98
N LEU A 102 9.58 -10.71 -9.78
CA LEU A 102 9.03 -11.35 -8.58
C LEU A 102 9.51 -12.79 -8.41
N GLY A 103 9.63 -13.55 -9.51
CA GLY A 103 10.21 -14.89 -9.49
C GLY A 103 11.68 -14.88 -9.06
N ARG A 104 12.48 -13.94 -9.57
CA ARG A 104 13.90 -13.77 -9.18
C ARG A 104 14.04 -13.34 -7.71
N ILE A 105 13.18 -12.45 -7.22
CA ILE A 105 13.15 -12.04 -5.81
C ILE A 105 12.83 -13.25 -4.93
N ALA A 106 11.80 -14.02 -5.26
CA ALA A 106 11.42 -15.21 -4.52
C ALA A 106 12.54 -16.27 -4.50
N ALA A 107 13.23 -16.46 -5.63
CA ALA A 107 14.36 -17.38 -5.73
C ALA A 107 15.58 -16.95 -4.89
N ALA A 108 15.86 -15.64 -4.84
CA ALA A 108 16.92 -15.08 -4.00
C ALA A 108 16.58 -15.12 -2.50
N GLY A 109 15.30 -15.15 -2.15
CA GLY A 109 14.84 -15.12 -0.76
C GLY A 109 14.92 -13.74 -0.11
N THR A 110 15.12 -12.68 -0.91
CA THR A 110 15.22 -11.29 -0.42
C THR A 110 13.92 -10.88 0.29
N PRO A 111 13.97 -10.34 1.53
CA PRO A 111 12.77 -9.98 2.27
C PRO A 111 11.99 -8.85 1.60
N CYS A 112 10.67 -8.94 1.60
CA CYS A 112 9.77 -8.01 0.93
C CYS A 112 8.81 -7.32 1.90
N LEU A 113 8.88 -6.00 1.99
CA LEU A 113 7.90 -5.15 2.66
C LEU A 113 6.86 -4.66 1.63
N SER A 114 5.61 -5.11 1.75
CA SER A 114 4.53 -4.54 0.95
C SER A 114 3.97 -3.27 1.58
N ILE A 115 3.96 -2.16 0.85
CA ILE A 115 3.27 -0.92 1.23
C ILE A 115 2.00 -0.70 0.37
N MET A 116 1.39 -1.80 -0.06
CA MET A 116 0.16 -1.85 -0.84
C MET A 116 -1.07 -1.93 0.07
N ASN A 117 -2.25 -1.54 -0.40
CA ASN A 117 -3.48 -1.85 0.34
C ASN A 117 -3.84 -3.34 0.21
N MET A 118 -3.59 -3.92 -0.97
CA MET A 118 -3.81 -5.34 -1.19
C MET A 118 -2.68 -6.16 -0.57
N PRO A 119 -2.96 -7.05 0.41
CA PRO A 119 -1.95 -7.93 0.96
C PRO A 119 -1.47 -8.92 -0.12
N PRO A 120 -0.16 -9.13 -0.29
CA PRO A 120 0.32 -10.23 -1.12
C PRO A 120 -0.17 -11.59 -0.56
N LEU A 121 -0.56 -12.53 -1.43
CA LEU A 121 -0.95 -13.89 -1.00
C LEU A 121 0.05 -14.60 -0.05
N PRO A 122 1.38 -14.45 -0.18
CA PRO A 122 2.34 -15.07 0.72
C PRO A 122 2.21 -14.54 2.14
N TYR A 123 1.84 -13.27 2.31
CA TYR A 123 1.55 -12.70 3.62
C TYR A 123 0.32 -13.35 4.25
N LEU A 124 -0.77 -13.49 3.49
CA LEU A 124 -2.00 -14.11 3.97
C LEU A 124 -1.81 -15.58 4.34
N ARG A 125 -0.90 -16.31 3.68
CA ARG A 125 -0.54 -17.68 4.03
C ARG A 125 0.09 -17.83 5.42
N ARG A 126 0.49 -16.73 6.07
CA ARG A 126 0.98 -16.72 7.46
C ARG A 126 -0.16 -16.76 8.48
N VAL A 127 -1.41 -16.49 8.08
CA VAL A 127 -2.56 -16.45 8.99
C VAL A 127 -3.06 -17.88 9.26
N PRO A 128 -3.04 -18.35 10.52
CA PRO A 128 -3.50 -19.70 10.85
C PRO A 128 -4.97 -19.93 10.46
N GLY A 129 -5.25 -21.07 9.82
CA GLY A 129 -6.63 -21.46 9.48
C GLY A 129 -7.24 -20.76 8.26
N LEU A 130 -6.55 -19.81 7.63
CA LEU A 130 -7.04 -19.12 6.44
C LEU A 130 -6.74 -19.93 5.14
N ASP A 131 -7.78 -20.31 4.40
CA ASP A 131 -7.62 -20.98 3.11
C ASP A 131 -7.42 -19.95 2.00
N THR A 132 -6.15 -19.66 1.71
CA THR A 132 -5.78 -18.67 0.69
C THR A 132 -6.12 -19.08 -0.75
N SER A 133 -6.35 -20.36 -1.04
CA SER A 133 -6.73 -20.82 -2.39
C SER A 133 -8.11 -20.28 -2.80
N LYS A 134 -8.99 -20.06 -1.82
CA LYS A 134 -10.32 -19.46 -2.02
C LYS A 134 -10.29 -17.94 -2.17
N LEU A 135 -9.12 -17.30 -2.03
CA LEU A 135 -8.96 -15.86 -2.11
C LEU A 135 -8.46 -15.40 -3.49
N GLU A 136 -8.01 -16.32 -4.35
CA GLU A 136 -7.40 -16.01 -5.65
C GLU A 136 -8.30 -15.16 -6.55
N ALA A 137 -9.61 -15.31 -6.44
CA ALA A 137 -10.57 -14.54 -7.23
C ALA A 137 -10.53 -13.02 -6.93
N ALA A 138 -9.95 -12.59 -5.79
CA ALA A 138 -9.70 -11.19 -5.46
C ALA A 138 -8.38 -10.63 -6.03
N TYR A 139 -7.58 -11.45 -6.72
CA TYR A 139 -6.29 -11.05 -7.28
C TYR A 139 -6.35 -11.04 -8.81
N THR A 140 -5.66 -10.09 -9.42
CA THR A 140 -5.54 -10.02 -10.88
C THR A 140 -4.56 -11.08 -11.40
N CYS A 141 -3.47 -11.33 -10.67
CA CYS A 141 -2.48 -12.37 -11.02
C CYS A 141 -2.03 -13.14 -9.79
N PRO A 142 -2.83 -14.11 -9.30
CA PRO A 142 -2.45 -14.97 -8.17
C PRO A 142 -1.09 -15.65 -8.38
N ARG A 143 -0.81 -16.09 -9.62
CA ARG A 143 0.43 -16.80 -9.99
C ARG A 143 1.71 -16.00 -9.71
N ALA A 144 1.66 -14.67 -9.75
CA ALA A 144 2.82 -13.80 -9.51
C ALA A 144 3.42 -14.02 -8.10
N TRP A 145 2.59 -14.51 -7.18
CA TRP A 145 2.93 -14.67 -5.78
C TRP A 145 3.32 -16.09 -5.39
N ALA A 146 3.15 -17.07 -6.29
CA ALA A 146 3.20 -18.49 -5.95
C ALA A 146 4.56 -18.93 -5.41
N ALA A 147 5.66 -18.40 -5.98
CA ALA A 147 7.03 -18.79 -5.66
C ALA A 147 7.53 -18.29 -4.28
N PHE A 148 6.91 -17.26 -3.72
CA PHE A 148 7.35 -16.67 -2.46
C PHE A 148 7.12 -17.63 -1.28
N LYS A 149 8.10 -17.68 -0.37
CA LYS A 149 7.91 -18.27 0.96
C LYS A 149 7.11 -17.28 1.83
N PRO A 150 6.07 -17.71 2.58
CA PRO A 150 5.27 -16.81 3.40
C PRO A 150 6.11 -15.90 4.33
N GLY A 151 7.09 -16.48 5.04
CA GLY A 151 7.92 -15.76 6.00
C GLY A 151 8.86 -14.69 5.42
N THR A 152 9.07 -14.64 4.10
CA THR A 152 9.91 -13.61 3.45
C THR A 152 9.11 -12.38 3.01
N VAL A 153 7.79 -12.36 3.24
CA VAL A 153 6.92 -11.23 2.88
C VAL A 153 6.23 -10.71 4.13
N THR A 154 6.31 -9.39 4.33
CA THR A 154 5.52 -8.68 5.33
C THR A 154 4.65 -7.59 4.68
N LEU A 155 3.69 -7.10 5.44
CA LEU A 155 2.73 -6.10 5.00
C LEU A 155 2.82 -4.87 5.89
N CYS A 156 2.63 -3.73 5.28
CA CYS A 156 2.44 -2.46 5.92
C CYS A 156 1.08 -1.90 5.53
N SER A 157 0.35 -1.31 6.48
CA SER A 157 -0.76 -0.41 6.13
C SER A 157 -0.19 0.91 5.62
N PRO A 158 -0.37 1.26 4.32
CA PRO A 158 0.07 2.54 3.80
C PRO A 158 -0.94 3.63 4.21
N ASP A 159 -0.73 4.22 5.38
CA ASP A 159 -1.56 5.35 5.82
C ASP A 159 -1.25 6.69 5.12
N PRO A 160 0.00 7.01 4.71
CA PRO A 160 0.29 8.30 4.08
C PRO A 160 -0.51 8.50 2.80
N GLN A 161 -1.12 9.68 2.62
CA GLN A 161 -1.77 10.04 1.37
C GLN A 161 -0.83 10.90 0.53
N ALA A 162 -0.44 10.38 -0.63
CA ALA A 162 0.40 11.08 -1.58
C ALA A 162 -0.15 10.98 -2.99
N TYR A 163 0.12 11.99 -3.82
CA TYR A 163 -0.36 12.07 -5.19
C TYR A 163 0.64 12.79 -6.07
N ARG A 164 0.63 12.47 -7.37
CA ARG A 164 1.31 13.27 -8.39
C ARG A 164 0.39 14.41 -8.83
N VAL A 165 1.00 15.55 -9.14
CA VAL A 165 0.32 16.69 -9.75
C VAL A 165 0.59 16.62 -11.26
N ALA A 166 -0.42 16.90 -12.08
CA ALA A 166 -0.35 16.64 -13.52
C ALA A 166 0.64 17.58 -14.24
N GLU A 167 0.83 18.80 -13.74
CA GLU A 167 1.80 19.75 -14.29
C GLU A 167 3.26 19.45 -13.90
N ASP A 168 3.49 18.61 -12.88
CA ASP A 168 4.83 18.25 -12.42
C ASP A 168 5.38 17.00 -13.15
N GLY A 169 6.71 16.82 -13.11
CA GLY A 169 7.38 15.64 -13.66
C GLY A 169 7.01 14.32 -12.97
N ALA A 170 7.25 13.19 -13.65
CA ALA A 170 6.96 11.86 -13.10
C ALA A 170 7.80 11.49 -11.86
N ASN A 171 8.83 12.27 -11.57
CA ASN A 171 9.71 12.19 -10.41
C ASN A 171 9.27 13.06 -9.22
N THR A 172 8.14 13.76 -9.32
CA THR A 172 7.60 14.62 -8.24
C THR A 172 6.41 13.97 -7.54
N LEU A 173 6.36 14.06 -6.21
CA LEU A 173 5.27 13.53 -5.38
C LEU A 173 4.89 14.53 -4.28
N HIS A 174 3.59 14.77 -4.11
CA HIS A 174 3.05 15.62 -3.03
C HIS A 174 2.43 14.78 -1.94
N VAL A 175 2.77 15.05 -0.68
CA VAL A 175 2.17 14.39 0.49
C VAL A 175 1.05 15.26 1.06
N GLY A 176 -0.19 14.83 0.85
CA GLY A 176 -1.38 15.52 1.36
C GLY A 176 -1.66 15.22 2.83
N LEU A 177 -1.40 13.98 3.27
CA LEU A 177 -1.59 13.57 4.66
C LEU A 177 -0.36 12.78 5.14
N PRO A 178 0.51 13.36 5.98
CA PRO A 178 1.79 12.76 6.34
C PRO A 178 1.68 11.87 7.60
N THR A 179 0.87 10.80 7.51
CA THR A 179 0.76 9.75 8.53
C THR A 179 1.89 8.72 8.40
N ASN A 180 1.87 7.63 9.19
CA ASN A 180 2.98 6.67 9.27
C ASN A 180 2.69 5.37 8.52
N PHE A 181 3.73 4.75 7.97
CA PHE A 181 3.72 3.36 7.56
C PHE A 181 3.68 2.47 8.81
N LYS A 182 2.73 1.54 8.87
CA LYS A 182 2.61 0.57 9.98
C LYS A 182 2.87 -0.84 9.46
N ALA A 183 4.10 -1.31 9.64
CA ALA A 183 4.58 -2.60 9.16
C ALA A 183 4.42 -3.68 10.24
N ALA A 184 3.97 -4.86 9.83
CA ALA A 184 4.14 -6.07 10.63
C ALA A 184 5.57 -6.60 10.51
N ILE A 185 6.01 -7.38 11.48
CA ILE A 185 7.26 -8.15 11.40
C ILE A 185 7.21 -9.26 10.34
N PHE A 186 8.38 -9.62 9.82
CA PHE A 186 8.65 -10.88 9.12
C PHE A 186 8.64 -12.07 10.11
N GLU A 187 8.66 -13.29 9.57
CA GLU A 187 8.85 -14.50 10.37
C GLU A 187 10.30 -14.69 10.83
N ASP A 188 11.26 -14.25 10.01
CA ASP A 188 12.69 -14.35 10.29
C ASP A 188 13.21 -13.11 11.03
N GLU A 189 13.82 -13.32 12.19
CA GLU A 189 14.44 -12.25 12.98
C GLU A 189 15.58 -11.53 12.26
N ALA A 190 16.27 -12.18 11.31
CA ALA A 190 17.27 -11.51 10.48
C ALA A 190 16.65 -10.43 9.60
N HIS A 191 15.49 -10.70 9.01
CA HIS A 191 14.74 -9.70 8.24
C HIS A 191 14.18 -8.61 9.16
N ASN A 192 13.73 -8.98 10.37
CA ASN A 192 13.25 -8.01 11.35
C ASN A 192 14.35 -7.06 11.85
N ARG A 193 15.62 -7.50 11.91
CA ARG A 193 16.74 -6.61 12.22
C ARG A 193 16.87 -5.50 11.18
N VAL A 194 16.85 -5.85 9.88
CA VAL A 194 16.88 -4.84 8.80
C VAL A 194 15.70 -3.89 8.96
N LEU A 195 14.47 -4.42 9.13
CA LEU A 195 13.27 -3.59 9.22
C LEU A 195 13.29 -2.63 10.43
N ARG A 196 13.73 -3.09 11.60
CA ARG A 196 13.82 -2.28 12.83
C ARG A 196 14.97 -1.26 12.76
N ASP A 197 16.09 -1.60 12.14
CA ASP A 197 17.17 -0.63 11.91
C ASP A 197 16.71 0.50 10.97
N LEU A 198 15.95 0.18 9.91
CA LEU A 198 15.35 1.18 9.03
C LEU A 198 14.32 2.05 9.75
N GLU A 199 13.49 1.46 10.61
CA GLU A 199 12.58 2.22 11.49
C GLU A 199 13.34 3.21 12.37
N ALA A 200 14.35 2.75 13.09
CA ALA A 200 15.15 3.60 13.99
C ALA A 200 15.87 4.71 13.22
N ALA A 201 16.43 4.40 12.04
CA ALA A 201 17.12 5.37 11.21
C ALA A 201 16.15 6.45 10.68
N ILE A 202 14.94 6.07 10.22
CA ILE A 202 13.89 7.01 9.80
C ILE A 202 13.37 7.84 10.99
N ASP A 203 13.26 7.23 12.17
CA ASP A 203 12.78 7.92 13.37
C ASP A 203 13.73 9.04 13.80
N ALA A 204 15.04 8.81 13.69
CA ALA A 204 16.10 9.77 14.04
C ALA A 204 16.26 10.93 13.06
N VAL A 205 15.62 10.89 11.87
CA VAL A 205 15.73 11.95 10.86
C VAL A 205 15.18 13.27 11.38
N THR A 206 16.01 14.31 11.33
CA THR A 206 15.62 15.71 11.58
C THR A 206 16.12 16.62 10.46
N VAL A 207 15.39 17.72 10.22
CA VAL A 207 15.77 18.77 9.26
C VAL A 207 15.68 20.11 9.98
N GLU A 208 16.80 20.84 10.06
CA GLU A 208 16.89 22.09 10.85
C GLU A 208 16.44 21.89 12.32
N GLY A 209 16.74 20.73 12.89
CA GLY A 209 16.32 20.36 14.25
C GLY A 209 14.82 20.02 14.40
N LYS A 210 14.06 20.00 13.30
CA LYS A 210 12.63 19.62 13.29
C LYS A 210 12.45 18.16 12.93
N ASP A 211 11.46 17.53 13.55
CA ASP A 211 11.00 16.19 13.16
C ASP A 211 10.40 16.20 11.75
N VAL A 212 10.73 15.18 10.95
CA VAL A 212 10.16 15.00 9.60
C VAL A 212 9.07 13.93 9.68
N PRO A 213 7.80 14.27 9.34
CA PRO A 213 6.69 13.32 9.44
C PRO A 213 6.81 12.22 8.39
N VAL A 214 5.85 11.27 8.42
CA VAL A 214 5.94 9.98 7.72
C VAL A 214 7.06 9.11 8.28
N LYS A 215 6.72 8.33 9.30
CA LYS A 215 7.60 7.35 9.93
C LYS A 215 7.30 5.93 9.45
N LEU A 216 8.29 5.06 9.53
CA LEU A 216 8.07 3.62 9.56
C LEU A 216 7.86 3.20 11.02
N ARG A 217 6.81 2.43 11.28
CA ARG A 217 6.46 1.90 12.60
C ARG A 217 6.31 0.40 12.51
N VAL A 218 7.15 -0.36 13.21
CA VAL A 218 7.15 -1.82 13.20
C VAL A 218 6.37 -2.36 14.38
N PHE A 219 5.49 -3.30 14.12
CA PHE A 219 4.62 -3.94 15.11
C PHE A 219 4.81 -5.45 15.08
N ASP A 220 4.81 -6.07 16.26
CA ASP A 220 4.97 -7.52 16.39
C ASP A 220 3.73 -8.30 15.92
N SER A 221 2.54 -7.70 15.98
CA SER A 221 1.31 -8.32 15.47
C SER A 221 1.26 -8.26 13.94
N ILE A 222 1.05 -9.42 13.31
CA ILE A 222 0.81 -9.55 11.86
C ILE A 222 -0.58 -9.04 11.44
N TYR A 223 -1.41 -8.67 12.39
CA TYR A 223 -2.78 -8.24 12.11
C TYR A 223 -2.92 -6.72 12.05
N VAL A 224 -1.94 -5.96 12.55
CA VAL A 224 -1.93 -4.47 12.51
C VAL A 224 -2.23 -3.92 11.12
N PRO A 225 -1.68 -4.45 10.01
CA PRO A 225 -2.02 -3.93 8.69
C PRO A 225 -3.49 -4.10 8.29
N PHE A 226 -4.20 -5.08 8.85
CA PHE A 226 -5.60 -5.38 8.51
C PHE A 226 -6.58 -4.37 9.09
N ALA A 227 -6.18 -3.57 10.10
CA ALA A 227 -6.99 -2.48 10.64
C ALA A 227 -7.47 -1.49 9.56
N LYS A 228 -6.73 -1.40 8.45
CA LYS A 228 -7.08 -0.55 7.31
C LYS A 228 -8.32 -1.05 6.56
N TRP A 229 -8.60 -2.35 6.56
CA TRP A 229 -9.69 -2.94 5.79
C TRP A 229 -11.06 -2.36 6.15
N SER A 230 -11.31 -2.10 7.43
CA SER A 230 -12.57 -1.48 7.87
C SER A 230 -12.77 -0.09 7.25
N MET A 231 -11.71 0.71 7.16
CA MET A 231 -11.76 2.02 6.49
C MET A 231 -11.99 1.88 4.98
N LEU A 232 -11.33 0.91 4.35
CA LEU A 232 -11.43 0.69 2.90
C LEU A 232 -12.84 0.25 2.48
N LEU A 233 -13.45 -0.70 3.18
CA LEU A 233 -14.80 -1.17 2.84
C LEU A 233 -15.87 -0.13 3.22
N THR A 234 -15.77 0.51 4.40
CA THR A 234 -16.75 1.50 4.84
C THR A 234 -16.71 2.78 4.00
N GLY A 235 -15.53 3.22 3.58
CA GLY A 235 -15.33 4.43 2.77
C GLY A 235 -14.96 4.14 1.33
N ASN A 236 -13.73 3.68 1.10
CA ASN A 236 -13.11 3.71 -0.24
C ASN A 236 -13.89 2.96 -1.31
N TYR A 237 -14.31 1.72 -1.06
CA TYR A 237 -15.06 0.93 -2.05
C TYR A 237 -16.52 1.39 -2.16
N ARG A 238 -17.08 1.95 -1.08
CA ARG A 238 -18.39 2.61 -1.10
C ARG A 238 -18.41 3.94 -1.83
N CYS A 239 -17.26 4.48 -2.25
CA CYS A 239 -17.20 5.59 -3.21
C CYS A 239 -17.65 5.18 -4.61
N VAL A 240 -17.58 3.88 -4.95
CA VAL A 240 -18.01 3.35 -6.25
C VAL A 240 -19.52 3.20 -6.22
N LEU A 241 -20.20 3.90 -7.11
CA LEU A 241 -21.65 3.80 -7.28
C LEU A 241 -21.96 3.01 -8.55
N PRO A 242 -23.22 2.53 -8.75
CA PRO A 242 -23.63 1.97 -10.02
C PRO A 242 -23.37 2.93 -11.19
N GLU A 243 -23.52 4.23 -10.96
CA GLU A 243 -23.19 5.31 -11.87
C GLU A 243 -22.40 6.40 -11.13
N GLY A 244 -21.24 6.79 -11.68
CA GLY A 244 -20.38 7.81 -11.09
C GLY A 244 -19.63 7.37 -9.83
N ALA A 245 -19.12 8.36 -9.09
CA ALA A 245 -18.43 8.17 -7.82
C ALA A 245 -18.81 9.26 -6.82
N ARG A 246 -18.64 8.98 -5.53
CA ARG A 246 -18.83 9.95 -4.44
C ARG A 246 -17.57 10.14 -3.59
N PRO A 247 -17.40 11.30 -2.93
CA PRO A 247 -16.38 11.50 -1.90
C PRO A 247 -16.42 10.46 -0.77
N ILE A 248 -15.26 10.19 -0.15
CA ILE A 248 -15.19 9.28 1.00
C ILE A 248 -16.02 9.82 2.17
N LYS A 249 -16.01 11.15 2.41
CA LYS A 249 -16.86 11.79 3.42
C LYS A 249 -18.34 11.40 3.24
N GLU A 250 -18.86 11.47 2.02
CA GLU A 250 -20.24 11.13 1.73
C GLU A 250 -20.52 9.64 1.88
N ALA A 251 -19.56 8.77 1.53
CA ALA A 251 -19.68 7.35 1.78
C ALA A 251 -19.83 7.02 3.28
N VAL A 252 -19.04 7.68 4.13
CA VAL A 252 -19.03 7.43 5.59
C VAL A 252 -20.18 8.13 6.32
N HIS A 253 -20.53 9.36 5.95
CA HIS A 253 -21.52 10.16 6.68
C HIS A 253 -22.91 10.18 6.07
N GLY A 254 -23.09 9.74 4.82
CA GLY A 254 -24.41 9.69 4.18
C GLY A 254 -25.35 8.69 4.82
N ASP A 255 -24.82 7.63 5.42
CA ASP A 255 -25.53 6.69 6.28
C ASP A 255 -24.55 6.15 7.33
N VAL A 256 -24.60 6.74 8.53
CA VAL A 256 -23.67 6.42 9.62
C VAL A 256 -23.96 5.04 10.21
N ALA A 257 -25.22 4.64 10.29
CA ALA A 257 -25.61 3.34 10.84
C ALA A 257 -25.10 2.19 9.95
N LEU A 258 -25.28 2.32 8.63
CA LEU A 258 -24.70 1.40 7.67
C LEU A 258 -23.16 1.39 7.74
N SER A 259 -22.55 2.57 7.88
CA SER A 259 -21.10 2.69 7.95
C SER A 259 -20.52 2.00 9.18
N GLU A 260 -21.17 2.16 10.34
CA GLU A 260 -20.80 1.48 11.58
C GLU A 260 -21.01 -0.03 11.49
N LYS A 261 -22.11 -0.49 10.88
CA LYS A 261 -22.37 -1.92 10.64
C LYS A 261 -21.25 -2.54 9.78
N ILE A 262 -20.91 -1.93 8.65
CA ILE A 262 -19.84 -2.44 7.77
C ILE A 262 -18.51 -2.44 8.53
N TYR A 263 -18.20 -1.35 9.22
CA TYR A 263 -16.93 -1.20 9.93
C TYR A 263 -16.76 -2.28 11.01
N SER A 264 -17.80 -2.50 11.84
CA SER A 264 -17.78 -3.50 12.90
C SER A 264 -17.77 -4.94 12.38
N THR A 265 -18.41 -5.19 11.23
CA THR A 265 -18.38 -6.51 10.57
C THR A 265 -16.98 -6.82 10.04
N VAL A 266 -16.28 -5.86 9.43
CA VAL A 266 -14.89 -6.06 8.99
C VAL A 266 -13.96 -6.26 10.19
N ASP A 267 -14.17 -5.48 11.25
CA ASP A 267 -13.45 -5.65 12.51
C ASP A 267 -13.66 -7.04 13.11
N GLU A 268 -14.87 -7.60 13.04
CA GLU A 268 -15.14 -8.99 13.43
C GLU A 268 -14.38 -10.00 12.57
N VAL A 269 -14.36 -9.81 11.24
CA VAL A 269 -13.58 -10.66 10.33
C VAL A 269 -12.12 -10.70 10.74
N VAL A 270 -11.52 -9.52 10.99
CA VAL A 270 -10.11 -9.36 11.35
C VAL A 270 -9.82 -9.96 12.73
N ARG A 271 -10.70 -9.78 13.72
CA ARG A 271 -10.59 -10.44 15.03
C ARG A 271 -10.65 -11.96 14.93
N ARG A 272 -11.53 -12.52 14.09
CA ARG A 272 -11.59 -13.98 13.86
C ARG A 272 -10.36 -14.54 13.15
N LEU A 273 -9.54 -13.71 12.50
CA LEU A 273 -8.23 -14.12 11.96
C LEU A 273 -7.15 -14.19 13.04
N GLY A 274 -7.35 -13.55 14.18
CA GLY A 274 -6.41 -13.52 15.31
C GLY A 274 -5.96 -12.11 15.72
N ALA A 275 -6.56 -11.05 15.18
CA ALA A 275 -6.25 -9.69 15.61
C ALA A 275 -6.76 -9.40 17.03
N GLU A 276 -5.95 -8.69 17.81
CA GLU A 276 -6.36 -8.22 19.14
C GLU A 276 -7.09 -6.88 19.05
N ALA A 277 -7.82 -6.51 20.11
CA ALA A 277 -8.56 -5.24 20.13
C ALA A 277 -7.65 -4.00 19.92
N ASP A 278 -6.40 -4.08 20.38
CA ASP A 278 -5.40 -3.01 20.25
C ASP A 278 -4.86 -2.85 18.82
N ASP A 279 -5.06 -3.85 17.96
CA ASP A 279 -4.73 -3.76 16.54
C ASP A 279 -5.75 -2.91 15.78
N ALA A 280 -6.98 -2.76 16.31
CA ALA A 280 -8.08 -2.08 15.64
C ALA A 280 -8.07 -0.56 15.82
N VAL A 281 -8.70 0.15 14.87
CA VAL A 281 -8.97 1.59 14.99
C VAL A 281 -10.45 1.78 15.29
N PRO A 282 -10.85 2.48 16.36
CA PRO A 282 -12.26 2.73 16.65
C PRO A 282 -12.98 3.48 15.51
N PHE A 283 -14.21 3.07 15.19
CA PHE A 283 -15.02 3.70 14.14
C PHE A 283 -15.16 5.22 14.34
N ALA A 284 -15.35 5.69 15.58
CA ALA A 284 -15.46 7.12 15.88
C ALA A 284 -14.21 7.93 15.45
N LYS A 285 -13.00 7.35 15.58
CA LYS A 285 -11.77 8.00 15.10
C LYS A 285 -11.75 8.08 13.58
N TYR A 286 -12.15 7.01 12.90
CA TYR A 286 -12.26 6.99 11.44
C TYR A 286 -13.33 7.97 10.92
N ALA A 287 -14.53 7.95 11.50
CA ALA A 287 -15.62 8.86 11.14
C ALA A 287 -15.22 10.33 11.35
N SER A 288 -14.50 10.65 12.43
CA SER A 288 -13.96 12.01 12.62
C SER A 288 -13.00 12.39 11.49
N ALA A 289 -12.04 11.53 11.17
CA ALA A 289 -11.08 11.76 10.09
C ALA A 289 -11.73 11.86 8.70
N ALA A 290 -12.81 11.12 8.45
CA ALA A 290 -13.54 11.10 7.18
C ALA A 290 -14.14 12.46 6.79
N ASN A 291 -14.36 13.38 7.74
CA ASN A 291 -14.82 14.74 7.46
C ASN A 291 -13.88 15.52 6.52
N GLY A 292 -12.58 15.22 6.55
CA GLY A 292 -11.56 15.84 5.69
C GLY A 292 -11.40 15.16 4.32
N LEU A 293 -12.07 14.04 4.06
CA LEU A 293 -11.87 13.23 2.87
C LEU A 293 -12.86 13.60 1.76
N LEU A 294 -12.63 14.77 1.15
CA LEU A 294 -13.56 15.42 0.20
C LEU A 294 -13.46 14.90 -1.25
N LYS A 295 -12.50 14.03 -1.55
CA LYS A 295 -12.34 13.44 -2.89
C LYS A 295 -12.82 11.98 -2.89
N PRO A 296 -13.26 11.45 -4.05
CA PRO A 296 -13.46 10.01 -4.19
C PRO A 296 -12.16 9.23 -3.99
N SER A 297 -12.29 7.98 -3.57
CA SER A 297 -11.15 7.08 -3.33
C SER A 297 -10.33 6.85 -4.60
N SER A 298 -9.09 6.37 -4.45
CA SER A 298 -8.26 5.97 -5.59
C SER A 298 -8.92 4.89 -6.44
N ALA A 299 -9.58 3.90 -5.82
CA ALA A 299 -10.33 2.86 -6.51
C ALA A 299 -11.47 3.44 -7.37
N ALA A 300 -12.28 4.34 -6.80
CA ALA A 300 -13.38 4.96 -7.54
C ALA A 300 -12.88 5.85 -8.67
N ARG A 301 -11.84 6.66 -8.44
CA ARG A 301 -11.23 7.50 -9.48
C ARG A 301 -10.61 6.66 -10.61
N ALA A 302 -9.98 5.53 -10.30
CA ALA A 302 -9.43 4.64 -11.31
C ALA A 302 -10.55 4.06 -12.19
N ILE A 303 -11.65 3.59 -11.59
CA ILE A 303 -12.82 3.08 -12.31
C ILE A 303 -13.46 4.17 -13.18
N GLU A 304 -13.66 5.39 -12.66
CA GLU A 304 -14.17 6.52 -13.45
C GLU A 304 -13.24 6.87 -14.61
N GLY A 305 -11.93 6.70 -14.43
CA GLY A 305 -10.91 6.87 -15.46
C GLY A 305 -10.81 5.70 -16.45
N GLY A 306 -11.73 4.73 -16.41
CA GLY A 306 -11.77 3.60 -17.34
C GLY A 306 -10.92 2.39 -16.95
N ALA A 307 -10.37 2.34 -15.73
CA ALA A 307 -9.60 1.18 -15.29
C ALA A 307 -10.48 -0.09 -15.25
N ASP A 308 -10.03 -1.15 -15.91
CA ASP A 308 -10.75 -2.42 -16.04
C ASP A 308 -10.37 -3.43 -14.92
N ARG A 309 -9.34 -3.07 -14.16
CA ARG A 309 -8.74 -3.79 -13.03
C ARG A 309 -8.28 -2.80 -11.96
N ILE A 310 -8.54 -3.13 -10.70
CA ILE A 310 -8.07 -2.41 -9.50
C ILE A 310 -7.72 -3.43 -8.42
N GLU A 311 -7.12 -2.97 -7.31
CA GLU A 311 -7.02 -3.79 -6.09
C GLU A 311 -8.41 -4.12 -5.55
N ARG A 312 -8.66 -5.39 -5.21
CA ARG A 312 -9.98 -5.88 -4.76
C ARG A 312 -10.00 -6.31 -3.30
N VAL A 313 -9.59 -5.41 -2.40
CA VAL A 313 -9.67 -5.65 -0.96
C VAL A 313 -11.13 -5.84 -0.50
N ASP A 314 -12.11 -5.21 -1.18
CA ASP A 314 -13.54 -5.48 -1.01
C ASP A 314 -13.87 -6.98 -1.18
N MET A 315 -13.40 -7.57 -2.27
CA MET A 315 -13.63 -8.97 -2.59
C MET A 315 -12.85 -9.89 -1.67
N LEU A 316 -11.61 -9.51 -1.33
CA LEU A 316 -10.78 -10.26 -0.38
C LEU A 316 -11.48 -10.41 0.97
N VAL A 317 -11.89 -9.30 1.58
CA VAL A 317 -12.53 -9.31 2.91
C VAL A 317 -13.85 -10.08 2.87
N LYS A 318 -14.63 -9.95 1.78
CA LYS A 318 -15.85 -10.74 1.57
C LYS A 318 -15.56 -12.24 1.55
N LEU A 319 -14.55 -12.68 0.78
CA LEU A 319 -14.21 -14.10 0.67
C LEU A 319 -13.70 -14.67 2.00
N ILE A 320 -13.02 -13.86 2.82
CA ILE A 320 -12.63 -14.25 4.17
C ILE A 320 -13.85 -14.38 5.08
N ALA A 321 -14.78 -13.42 5.02
CA ALA A 321 -16.04 -13.47 5.79
C ALA A 321 -16.85 -14.73 5.47
N ASP A 322 -16.95 -15.10 4.19
CA ASP A 322 -17.59 -16.35 3.74
C ASP A 322 -16.94 -17.59 4.36
N GLN A 323 -15.60 -17.66 4.39
CA GLN A 323 -14.87 -18.78 5.01
C GLN A 323 -15.16 -18.91 6.51
N GLN A 324 -15.38 -17.79 7.18
CA GLN A 324 -15.68 -17.73 8.62
C GLN A 324 -17.18 -17.88 8.92
N GLY A 325 -18.04 -17.97 7.91
CA GLY A 325 -19.50 -18.02 8.06
C GLY A 325 -20.09 -16.74 8.66
N ILE A 326 -19.43 -15.59 8.45
CA ILE A 326 -19.95 -14.28 8.88
C ILE A 326 -20.98 -13.81 7.84
N GLU A 327 -22.14 -13.38 8.31
CA GLU A 327 -23.15 -12.73 7.47
C GLU A 327 -22.63 -11.37 7.00
N SER A 328 -22.49 -11.19 5.69
CA SER A 328 -21.88 -9.98 5.11
C SER A 328 -22.60 -9.49 3.85
N THR A 329 -23.92 -9.36 3.91
CA THR A 329 -24.76 -8.89 2.79
C THR A 329 -24.28 -7.55 2.23
N GLU A 330 -23.87 -6.62 3.09
CA GLU A 330 -23.34 -5.33 2.68
C GLU A 330 -22.06 -5.46 1.83
N PHE A 331 -21.19 -6.43 2.15
CA PHE A 331 -19.95 -6.64 1.40
C PHE A 331 -20.26 -7.17 0.01
N SER A 332 -21.22 -8.09 -0.10
CA SER A 332 -21.69 -8.61 -1.40
C SER A 332 -22.21 -7.47 -2.30
N GLY A 333 -23.02 -6.56 -1.78
CA GLY A 333 -23.51 -5.40 -2.55
C GLY A 333 -22.38 -4.48 -3.05
N ILE A 334 -21.34 -4.26 -2.24
CA ILE A 334 -20.15 -3.50 -2.64
C ILE A 334 -19.40 -4.24 -3.76
N VAL A 335 -19.11 -5.53 -3.56
CA VAL A 335 -18.38 -6.38 -4.52
C VAL A 335 -19.10 -6.45 -5.86
N ASP A 336 -20.43 -6.60 -5.85
CA ASP A 336 -21.26 -6.66 -7.04
C ASP A 336 -21.23 -5.35 -7.83
N THR A 337 -21.30 -4.21 -7.13
CA THR A 337 -21.18 -2.88 -7.75
C THR A 337 -19.82 -2.71 -8.42
N VAL A 338 -18.73 -3.04 -7.71
CA VAL A 338 -17.38 -2.94 -8.26
C VAL A 338 -17.19 -3.88 -9.45
N ASN A 339 -17.68 -5.12 -9.37
CA ASN A 339 -17.64 -6.09 -10.47
C ASN A 339 -18.37 -5.57 -11.72
N ALA A 340 -19.58 -5.01 -11.54
CA ALA A 340 -20.36 -4.47 -12.64
C ALA A 340 -19.64 -3.30 -13.34
N ARG A 341 -19.06 -2.39 -12.56
CA ARG A 341 -18.30 -1.24 -13.09
C ARG A 341 -17.04 -1.65 -13.85
N LEU A 342 -16.25 -2.57 -13.29
CA LEU A 342 -15.07 -3.10 -13.99
C LEU A 342 -15.44 -3.84 -15.27
N LYS A 343 -16.54 -4.60 -15.25
CA LYS A 343 -17.06 -5.27 -16.45
C LYS A 343 -17.51 -4.28 -17.53
N ALA A 344 -18.12 -3.16 -17.15
CA ALA A 344 -18.47 -2.10 -18.10
C ALA A 344 -17.20 -1.52 -18.76
N ASN A 345 -16.19 -1.14 -17.98
CA ASN A 345 -14.93 -0.62 -18.51
C ASN A 345 -14.22 -1.60 -19.47
N ARG A 346 -14.26 -2.92 -19.19
CA ARG A 346 -13.74 -3.96 -20.11
C ARG A 346 -14.47 -4.01 -21.44
N ARG A 347 -15.78 -3.76 -21.43
CA ARG A 347 -16.59 -3.76 -22.67
C ARG A 347 -16.32 -2.51 -23.49
N ASP A 348 -16.11 -1.37 -22.85
CA ASP A 348 -15.86 -0.10 -23.53
C ASP A 348 -14.45 -0.03 -24.13
N ALA A 349 -13.50 -0.80 -23.59
CA ALA A 349 -12.12 -0.90 -24.09
C ALA A 349 -11.93 -1.94 -25.22
N ALA A 350 -12.91 -2.80 -25.48
CA ALA A 350 -12.84 -3.91 -26.45
C ALA A 350 -13.39 -3.51 -27.83
#